data_AF-A0A1X0J6H2-F1
#
_entry.id   AF-A0A1X0J6H2-F1
#
_cell.length_a   1.000
_cell.length_b   1.000
_cell.length_c   1.000
_cell.angle_alpha   90.00
_cell.angle_beta   90.00
_cell.angle_gamma   90.00
#
_symmetry.space_group_name_H-M   'P 1'
#
loop_
_entity.id
_entity.type
_entity.pdbx_description
1 polymer ?
#
loop_
_entity_poly.entity_id
_entity_poly.type
_entity_poly.pdbx_seq_one_letter_code
_entity_poly.pdbx_strand_id
1 'polypeptide(L)'
;MGKLEGSADTGGELTIPLSKGKLGLIALGAIAFVPLCLWVVLLDDASIVHRTLAGLGIPLFAVCGVFAVRKLFDTRPGLILGSEGFTDNASANPAGFVPWTDVTDFHVVTIKRQRCLTVVVRNPEEYINRGGALRRYLNRANTRMVGSPIVISANSLKICFEDLVAAFETNRPNFA
;
A
#
# COMPACT_ATOMS: atom_id res chain seq x y z
N MET A 1 19.48 -7.54 -13.11
CA MET A 1 18.55 -7.47 -14.26
C MET A 1 17.45 -8.49 -14.06
N GLY A 2 16.41 -8.11 -13.30
CA GLY A 2 15.19 -8.92 -13.15
C GLY A 2 14.27 -8.60 -14.31
N LYS A 3 13.90 -9.63 -15.08
CA LYS A 3 13.02 -9.53 -16.24
C LYS A 3 11.67 -8.97 -15.78
N LEU A 4 11.24 -7.86 -16.38
CA LEU A 4 9.91 -7.28 -16.19
C LEU A 4 8.87 -8.32 -16.62
N GLU A 5 8.36 -9.12 -15.67
CA GLU A 5 7.13 -9.89 -15.84
C GLU A 5 5.91 -8.98 -15.57
N GLY A 6 5.84 -7.87 -16.31
CA GLY A 6 4.60 -7.15 -16.53
C GLY A 6 4.01 -7.69 -17.83
N SER A 7 2.82 -8.28 -17.79
CA SER A 7 2.10 -8.60 -19.02
C SER A 7 1.78 -7.27 -19.69
N ALA A 8 2.53 -6.93 -20.74
CA ALA A 8 2.12 -5.92 -21.70
C ALA A 8 0.86 -6.47 -22.38
N ASP A 9 -0.31 -6.13 -21.83
CA ASP A 9 -1.55 -6.32 -22.56
C ASP A 9 -1.68 -5.15 -23.55
N THR A 10 -2.29 -5.45 -24.68
CA THR A 10 -2.06 -4.79 -25.97
C THR A 10 -2.66 -3.38 -25.98
N GLY A 11 -1.89 -2.37 -25.57
CA GLY A 11 -2.30 -0.96 -25.66
C GLY A 11 -1.66 -0.02 -24.65
N GLY A 12 -0.32 0.08 -24.60
CA GLY A 12 0.38 1.15 -23.87
C GLY A 12 0.23 1.19 -22.34
N GLU A 13 -0.49 0.24 -21.73
CA GLU A 13 -0.78 0.21 -20.29
C GLU A 13 0.10 -0.83 -19.58
N LEU A 14 0.92 -0.37 -18.64
CA LEU A 14 1.76 -1.23 -17.80
C LEU A 14 0.97 -1.60 -16.54
N THR A 15 0.60 -2.87 -16.44
CA THR A 15 -0.07 -3.41 -15.25
C THR A 15 0.91 -4.19 -14.37
N ILE A 16 0.99 -3.79 -13.10
CA ILE A 16 1.84 -4.43 -12.09
C ILE A 16 0.93 -5.19 -11.12
N PRO A 17 1.01 -6.53 -11.09
CA PRO A 17 0.15 -7.33 -10.23
C PRO A 17 0.57 -7.26 -8.76
N LEU A 18 -0.34 -7.63 -7.87
CA LEU A 18 -0.04 -7.82 -6.46
C LEU A 18 0.87 -9.03 -6.24
N SER A 19 1.80 -8.93 -5.30
CA SER A 19 2.64 -10.06 -4.89
C SER A 19 1.86 -10.97 -3.93
N LYS A 20 1.14 -11.94 -4.48
CA LYS A 20 0.33 -12.90 -3.69
C LYS A 20 1.15 -13.66 -2.65
N GLY A 21 2.43 -13.96 -2.94
CA GLY A 21 3.34 -14.61 -1.98
C GLY A 21 3.62 -13.73 -0.74
N LYS A 22 3.95 -12.45 -0.94
CA LYS A 22 4.19 -11.51 0.17
C LYS A 22 2.91 -11.29 0.99
N LEU A 23 1.77 -11.13 0.32
CA LEU A 23 0.47 -10.99 0.99
C LEU A 23 0.09 -12.26 1.76
N GLY A 24 0.36 -13.44 1.21
CA GLY A 24 0.13 -14.72 1.87
C GLY A 24 0.98 -14.89 3.13
N LEU A 25 2.24 -14.48 3.12
CA LEU A 25 3.10 -14.51 4.30
C LEU A 25 2.59 -13.58 5.41
N ILE A 26 2.12 -12.38 5.04
CA ILE A 26 1.52 -11.43 6.00
C ILE A 26 0.22 -12.00 6.57
N ALA A 27 -0.64 -12.59 5.74
CA ALA A 27 -1.88 -13.22 6.17
C ALA A 27 -1.61 -14.38 7.14
N LEU A 28 -0.66 -15.26 6.79
CA LEU A 28 -0.26 -16.40 7.64
C LEU A 28 0.27 -15.92 8.98
N GLY A 29 1.14 -14.91 9.00
CA GLY A 29 1.65 -14.31 10.22
C GLY A 29 0.52 -13.75 11.09
N ALA A 30 -0.37 -12.93 10.51
CA ALA A 30 -1.50 -12.34 11.26
C ALA A 30 -2.43 -13.42 11.84
N ILE A 31 -2.75 -14.45 11.06
CA ILE A 31 -3.60 -15.57 11.50
C ILE A 31 -2.92 -16.37 12.62
N ALA A 32 -1.62 -16.63 12.53
CA ALA A 32 -0.86 -17.34 13.56
C ALA A 32 -0.71 -16.55 14.87
N PHE A 33 -0.71 -15.22 14.80
CA PHE A 33 -0.64 -14.35 15.99
C PHE A 33 -1.92 -14.39 16.84
N VAL A 34 -3.09 -14.61 16.24
CA VAL A 34 -4.36 -14.70 16.99
C VAL A 34 -4.38 -15.84 18.03
N PRO A 35 -4.10 -17.11 17.69
CA PRO A 35 -4.04 -18.19 18.67
C PRO A 35 -2.89 -18.00 19.67
N LEU A 36 -1.78 -17.38 19.27
CA LEU A 36 -0.69 -17.03 20.19
C LEU A 36 -1.16 -16.02 21.25
N CYS A 37 -1.88 -14.97 20.85
CA CYS A 37 -2.46 -14.01 21.80
C CYS A 37 -3.51 -14.68 22.69
N LEU A 38 -4.36 -15.55 22.15
CA LEU A 38 -5.33 -16.32 22.94
C LEU A 38 -4.62 -17.21 23.96
N TRP A 39 -3.55 -17.89 23.57
CA TRP A 39 -2.73 -18.70 24.46
C TRP A 39 -2.21 -17.87 25.64
N VAL A 40 -1.65 -16.68 25.37
CA VAL A 40 -1.14 -15.78 26.43
C VAL A 40 -2.25 -15.27 27.35
N VAL A 41 -3.46 -15.01 26.84
CA VAL A 41 -4.60 -14.59 27.66
C VAL A 41 -5.09 -15.70 28.59
N LEU A 42 -5.03 -16.96 28.12
CA LEU A 42 -5.49 -18.15 28.85
C LEU A 42 -4.43 -18.71 29.82
N LEU A 43 -3.17 -18.27 29.75
CA LEU A 43 -2.12 -18.69 30.68
C LEU A 43 -2.39 -18.19 32.09
N ASP A 44 -2.51 -19.11 33.05
CA ASP A 44 -2.81 -18.79 34.46
C ASP A 44 -1.77 -17.88 35.12
N ASP A 45 -0.48 -18.12 34.85
CA ASP A 45 0.64 -17.33 35.41
C ASP A 45 0.97 -16.04 34.64
N ALA A 46 0.19 -15.68 33.62
CA ALA A 46 0.44 -14.47 32.85
C ALA A 46 0.12 -13.22 33.69
N SER A 47 1.09 -12.30 33.81
CA SER A 47 0.85 -11.03 34.49
C SER A 47 -0.25 -10.21 33.80
N ILE A 48 -0.90 -9.33 34.55
CA ILE A 48 -2.00 -8.50 34.04
C ILE A 48 -1.58 -7.64 32.83
N VAL A 49 -0.32 -7.23 32.77
CA VAL A 49 0.26 -6.48 31.65
C VAL A 49 0.33 -7.35 30.39
N HIS A 50 0.78 -8.60 30.50
CA HIS A 50 0.85 -9.50 29.34
C HIS A 50 -0.54 -9.87 28.83
N ARG A 51 -1.48 -10.16 29.75
CA ARG A 51 -2.88 -10.46 29.38
C ARG A 51 -3.57 -9.29 28.69
N THR A 52 -3.36 -8.06 29.17
CA THR A 52 -3.96 -6.86 28.54
C THR A 52 -3.38 -6.59 27.17
N LEU A 53 -2.04 -6.66 27.00
CA LEU A 53 -1.40 -6.50 25.70
C LEU A 53 -1.84 -7.58 24.70
N ALA A 54 -1.90 -8.85 25.12
CA ALA A 54 -2.38 -9.94 24.27
C ALA A 54 -3.86 -9.78 23.92
N GLY A 55 -4.69 -9.37 24.88
CA GLY A 55 -6.11 -9.05 24.65
C GLY A 55 -6.33 -7.95 23.63
N LEU A 56 -5.50 -6.89 23.64
CA LEU A 56 -5.52 -5.83 22.62
C LEU A 56 -4.96 -6.30 21.27
N GLY A 57 -4.03 -7.24 21.29
CA GLY A 57 -3.45 -7.84 20.08
C GLY A 57 -4.46 -8.64 19.26
N ILE A 58 -5.38 -9.36 19.90
CA ILE A 58 -6.39 -10.20 19.22
C ILE A 58 -7.20 -9.42 18.18
N PRO A 59 -7.94 -8.35 18.53
CA PRO A 59 -8.74 -7.61 17.55
C PRO A 59 -7.86 -6.96 16.48
N LEU A 60 -6.66 -6.50 16.85
CA LEU A 60 -5.72 -5.90 15.91
C LEU A 60 -5.27 -6.91 14.83
N PHE A 61 -4.77 -8.07 15.24
CA PHE A 61 -4.31 -9.10 14.32
C PHE A 61 -5.46 -9.77 13.56
N ALA A 62 -6.65 -9.87 14.17
CA ALA A 62 -7.85 -10.34 13.47
C ALA A 62 -8.25 -9.41 12.32
N VAL A 63 -8.31 -8.09 12.56
CA VAL A 63 -8.62 -7.09 11.51
C VAL A 63 -7.56 -7.11 10.41
N CYS A 64 -6.27 -7.13 10.79
CA CYS A 64 -5.16 -7.23 9.84
C CYS A 64 -5.23 -8.52 9.01
N GLY A 65 -5.54 -9.65 9.64
CA GLY A 65 -5.68 -10.95 8.97
C GLY A 65 -6.84 -10.95 7.97
N VAL A 66 -8.02 -10.49 8.39
CA VAL A 66 -9.18 -10.36 7.49
C VAL A 66 -8.86 -9.46 6.30
N PHE A 67 -8.19 -8.31 6.53
CA PHE A 67 -7.77 -7.42 5.46
C PHE A 67 -6.79 -8.11 4.49
N ALA A 68 -5.75 -8.76 5.00
CA ALA A 68 -4.74 -9.44 4.19
C ALA A 68 -5.36 -10.59 3.36
N VAL A 69 -6.26 -11.38 3.96
CA VAL A 69 -6.99 -12.45 3.27
C VAL A 69 -7.88 -11.88 2.18
N ARG A 70 -8.67 -10.84 2.46
CA ARG A 70 -9.48 -10.16 1.42
C ARG A 70 -8.62 -9.64 0.28
N LYS A 71 -7.42 -9.12 0.57
CA LYS A 71 -6.47 -8.63 -0.43
C LYS A 71 -5.85 -9.76 -1.26
N LEU A 72 -5.70 -10.96 -0.70
CA LEU A 72 -5.21 -12.14 -1.42
C LEU A 72 -6.18 -12.62 -2.50
N PHE A 73 -7.49 -12.46 -2.25
CA PHE A 73 -8.55 -12.73 -3.23
C PHE A 73 -8.88 -11.54 -4.15
N ASP A 74 -8.20 -10.40 -3.99
CA ASP A 74 -8.37 -9.24 -4.87
C ASP A 74 -7.73 -9.56 -6.23
N THR A 75 -8.56 -9.62 -7.27
CA THR A 75 -8.11 -9.86 -8.65
C THR A 75 -7.69 -8.59 -9.36
N ARG A 76 -7.90 -7.41 -8.77
CA ARG A 76 -7.53 -6.14 -9.38
C ARG A 76 -6.00 -6.02 -9.49
N PRO A 77 -5.48 -5.46 -10.59
CA PRO A 77 -4.05 -5.15 -10.69
C PRO A 77 -3.63 -4.23 -9.55
N GLY A 78 -2.41 -4.45 -9.03
CA GLY A 78 -1.91 -3.72 -7.88
C GLY A 78 -1.59 -2.26 -8.21
N LEU A 79 -0.95 -2.02 -9.34
CA LEU A 79 -0.70 -0.69 -9.88
C LEU A 79 -0.92 -0.75 -11.39
N ILE A 80 -1.64 0.25 -11.90
CA ILE A 80 -1.95 0.40 -13.32
C ILE A 80 -1.35 1.71 -13.77
N LEU A 81 -0.48 1.69 -14.78
CA LEU A 81 0.15 2.85 -15.39
C LEU A 81 -0.32 2.92 -16.85
N GLY A 82 -1.29 3.80 -17.14
CA GLY A 82 -1.80 4.04 -18.49
C GLY A 82 -1.23 5.31 -19.11
N SER A 83 -1.63 5.61 -20.34
CA SER A 83 -1.21 6.84 -21.05
C SER A 83 -1.78 8.12 -20.43
N GLU A 84 -2.97 8.05 -19.83
CA GLU A 84 -3.68 9.21 -19.25
C GLU A 84 -3.38 9.43 -17.76
N GLY A 85 -2.91 8.39 -17.06
CA GLY A 85 -2.69 8.45 -15.62
C GLY A 85 -2.35 7.10 -15.00
N PHE A 86 -2.44 7.03 -13.68
CA PHE A 86 -2.21 5.80 -12.93
C PHE A 86 -3.27 5.53 -11.87
N THR A 87 -3.38 4.26 -11.46
CA THR A 87 -4.23 3.82 -10.35
C THR A 87 -3.47 2.88 -9.44
N ASP A 88 -3.34 3.25 -8.17
CA ASP A 88 -2.77 2.40 -7.12
C ASP A 88 -3.87 1.71 -6.32
N ASN A 89 -3.96 0.39 -6.47
CA ASN A 89 -4.81 -0.49 -5.66
C ASN A 89 -3.99 -1.26 -4.62
N ALA A 90 -2.66 -1.21 -4.63
CA ALA A 90 -1.79 -1.99 -3.78
C ALA A 90 -1.63 -1.36 -2.39
N SER A 91 -1.76 -0.04 -2.31
CA SER A 91 -1.76 0.67 -1.04
C SER A 91 -3.01 0.40 -0.21
N ALA A 92 -2.83 0.39 1.12
CA ALA A 92 -3.95 0.29 2.07
C ALA A 92 -4.92 1.49 1.98
N ASN A 93 -4.44 2.60 1.41
CA ASN A 93 -5.19 3.82 1.18
C ASN A 93 -5.07 4.24 -0.30
N PRO A 94 -5.83 3.60 -1.21
CA PRO A 94 -5.76 3.89 -2.64
C PRO A 94 -6.30 5.30 -2.93
N ALA A 95 -5.54 6.09 -3.67
CA ALA A 95 -5.94 7.45 -4.10
C ALA A 95 -7.04 7.45 -5.19
N GLY A 96 -7.29 6.29 -5.81
CA GLY A 96 -8.10 6.16 -7.01
C GLY A 96 -7.28 6.44 -8.27
N PHE A 97 -7.97 6.78 -9.36
CA PHE A 97 -7.32 7.22 -10.59
C PHE A 97 -6.73 8.63 -10.39
N VAL A 98 -5.49 8.79 -10.85
CA VAL A 98 -4.71 10.02 -10.80
C VAL A 98 -4.25 10.33 -12.23
N PRO A 99 -4.76 11.38 -12.88
CA PRO A 99 -4.32 11.76 -14.22
C PRO A 99 -2.90 12.32 -14.18
N TRP A 100 -2.09 12.05 -15.21
CA TRP A 100 -0.72 12.57 -15.29
C TRP A 100 -0.67 14.11 -15.33
N THR A 101 -1.71 14.75 -15.89
CA THR A 101 -1.85 16.22 -15.93
C THR A 101 -1.95 16.88 -14.57
N ASP A 102 -2.22 16.11 -13.52
CA ASP A 102 -2.31 16.61 -12.15
C ASP A 102 -1.06 16.25 -11.33
N VAL A 103 -0.16 15.41 -11.88
CA VAL A 103 1.13 15.08 -11.27
C VAL A 103 2.14 16.17 -11.63
N THR A 104 2.74 16.79 -10.62
CA THR A 104 3.76 17.83 -10.81
C THR A 104 5.18 17.30 -10.70
N ASP A 105 5.41 16.32 -9.82
CA ASP A 105 6.71 15.68 -9.63
C ASP A 105 6.53 14.37 -8.85
N PHE A 106 7.61 13.61 -8.67
CA PHE A 106 7.65 12.53 -7.68
C PHE A 106 9.03 12.45 -7.04
N HIS A 107 9.06 11.97 -5.80
CA HIS A 107 10.31 11.79 -5.06
C HIS A 107 10.26 10.54 -4.18
N VAL A 108 11.44 9.99 -3.91
CA VAL A 108 11.58 8.84 -3.03
C VAL A 108 11.78 9.32 -1.59
N VAL A 109 10.95 8.82 -0.69
CA VAL A 109 11.06 9.07 0.76
C VAL A 109 11.28 7.76 1.50
N THR A 110 12.03 7.80 2.60
CA THR A 110 12.21 6.64 3.48
C THR A 110 11.41 6.84 4.76
N ILE A 111 10.33 6.08 4.94
CA ILE A 111 9.47 6.11 6.13
C ILE A 111 9.75 4.84 6.93
N LYS A 112 10.23 4.95 8.17
CA LYS A 112 10.52 3.80 9.05
C LYS A 112 11.35 2.69 8.37
N ARG A 113 12.42 3.08 7.66
CA ARG A 113 13.31 2.20 6.85
C ARG A 113 12.67 1.59 5.59
N GLN A 114 11.48 2.01 5.21
CA GLN A 114 10.81 1.58 3.98
C GLN A 114 10.86 2.70 2.95
N ARG A 115 11.43 2.42 1.77
CA ARG A 115 11.41 3.34 0.65
C ARG A 115 10.01 3.36 0.03
N CYS A 116 9.47 4.55 -0.12
CA CYS A 116 8.16 4.82 -0.72
C CYS A 116 8.33 5.87 -1.81
N LEU A 117 7.53 5.77 -2.86
CA LEU A 117 7.44 6.77 -3.92
C LEU A 117 6.32 7.73 -3.55
N THR A 118 6.65 8.99 -3.33
CA THR A 118 5.69 10.06 -3.09
C THR A 118 5.41 10.74 -4.41
N VAL A 119 4.15 10.80 -4.82
CA VAL A 119 3.72 11.47 -6.07
C VAL A 119 3.17 12.83 -5.71
N VAL A 120 3.84 13.91 -6.12
CA VAL A 120 3.40 15.28 -5.87
C VAL A 120 2.34 15.65 -6.89
N VAL A 121 1.23 16.20 -6.39
CA VAL A 121 0.07 16.57 -7.21
C VAL A 121 -0.22 18.06 -7.07
N ARG A 122 -0.77 18.66 -8.13
CA ARG A 122 -1.10 20.10 -8.18
C ARG A 122 -2.20 20.46 -7.18
N ASN A 123 -3.22 19.60 -7.03
CA ASN A 123 -4.32 19.82 -6.11
C ASN A 123 -4.42 18.73 -5.01
N PRO A 124 -3.58 18.76 -3.97
CA PRO A 124 -3.57 17.73 -2.93
C PRO A 124 -4.88 17.66 -2.13
N GLU A 125 -5.60 18.78 -1.97
CA GLU A 125 -6.88 18.82 -1.25
C GLU A 125 -7.96 17.99 -1.93
N GLU A 126 -7.93 17.86 -3.26
CA GLU A 126 -8.86 17.01 -3.97
C GLU A 126 -8.71 15.54 -3.51
N TYR A 127 -7.47 15.03 -3.47
CA TYR A 127 -7.20 13.66 -3.03
C TYR A 127 -7.40 13.48 -1.53
N ILE A 128 -7.08 14.48 -0.71
CA ILE A 128 -7.33 14.42 0.73
C ILE A 128 -8.82 14.24 1.00
N ASN A 129 -9.69 14.94 0.28
CA ASN A 129 -11.13 14.93 0.53
C ASN A 129 -11.85 13.72 -0.10
N ARG A 130 -11.16 12.90 -0.91
CA ARG A 130 -11.70 11.64 -1.44
C ARG A 130 -11.91 10.60 -0.32
N GLY A 131 -13.09 9.99 -0.30
CA GLY A 131 -13.46 8.94 0.65
C GLY A 131 -13.92 9.44 2.03
N GLY A 132 -14.12 8.49 2.96
CA GLY A 132 -14.63 8.75 4.31
C GLY A 132 -13.58 9.32 5.28
N ALA A 133 -14.02 9.65 6.50
CA ALA A 133 -13.23 10.36 7.52
C ALA A 133 -11.84 9.76 7.79
N LEU A 134 -11.74 8.42 7.89
CA LEU A 134 -10.46 7.74 8.11
C LEU A 134 -9.47 7.97 6.95
N ARG A 135 -9.93 7.88 5.70
CA ARG A 135 -9.07 8.12 4.53
C ARG A 135 -8.60 9.57 4.47
N ARG A 136 -9.50 10.52 4.76
CA ARG A 136 -9.15 11.94 4.85
C ARG A 136 -8.07 12.19 5.91
N TYR A 137 -8.19 11.56 7.07
CA TYR A 137 -7.19 11.64 8.13
C TYR A 137 -5.83 11.10 7.66
N LEU A 138 -5.80 9.90 7.06
CA LEU A 138 -4.58 9.29 6.55
C LEU A 138 -3.92 10.12 5.44
N ASN A 139 -4.70 10.60 4.47
CA ASN A 139 -4.19 11.48 3.41
C ASN A 139 -3.59 12.76 3.98
N ARG A 140 -4.26 13.39 4.96
CA ARG A 140 -3.77 14.60 5.61
C ARG A 140 -2.49 14.34 6.42
N ALA A 141 -2.37 13.17 7.04
CA ALA A 141 -1.14 12.73 7.71
C ALA A 141 0.00 12.52 6.70
N ASN A 142 -0.25 11.86 5.56
CA ASN A 142 0.73 11.70 4.48
C ASN A 142 1.22 13.05 3.96
N THR A 143 0.31 13.98 3.66
CA THR A 143 0.69 15.33 3.19
C THR A 143 1.57 16.06 4.20
N ARG A 144 1.26 15.96 5.51
CA ARG A 144 2.10 16.56 6.56
C ARG A 144 3.47 15.90 6.71
N MET A 145 3.56 14.60 6.49
CA MET A 145 4.79 13.83 6.69
C MET A 145 5.74 13.91 5.50
N VAL A 146 5.21 13.86 4.27
CA VAL A 146 6.01 13.68 3.05
C VAL A 146 5.69 14.66 1.93
N GLY A 147 4.78 15.61 2.17
CA GLY A 147 4.44 16.68 1.23
C GLY A 147 3.34 16.36 0.22
N SER A 148 2.84 15.11 0.18
CA SER A 148 1.74 14.72 -0.70
C SER A 148 0.82 13.68 -0.06
N PRO A 149 -0.49 13.67 -0.39
CA PRO A 149 -1.41 12.63 0.06
C PRO A 149 -1.13 11.26 -0.59
N ILE A 150 -0.45 11.21 -1.74
CA ILE A 150 -0.25 10.00 -2.54
C ILE A 150 1.14 9.41 -2.28
N VAL A 151 1.16 8.23 -1.64
CA VAL A 151 2.39 7.52 -1.28
C VAL A 151 2.24 6.06 -1.70
N ILE A 152 3.11 5.61 -2.59
CA ILE A 152 3.09 4.27 -3.19
C ILE A 152 4.27 3.46 -2.64
N SER A 153 3.99 2.24 -2.19
CA SER A 153 5.03 1.29 -1.73
C SER A 153 5.09 0.07 -2.63
N ALA A 154 6.31 -0.41 -2.91
CA ALA A 154 6.52 -1.64 -3.68
C ALA A 154 6.27 -2.94 -2.87
N ASN A 155 5.94 -2.84 -1.56
CA ASN A 155 5.85 -4.00 -0.68
C ASN A 155 4.76 -5.00 -1.09
N SER A 156 3.60 -4.51 -1.53
CA SER A 156 2.48 -5.34 -1.98
C SER A 156 2.47 -5.60 -3.49
N LEU A 157 3.38 -4.98 -4.24
CA LEU A 157 3.53 -5.13 -5.69
C LEU A 157 4.52 -6.24 -6.05
N LYS A 158 4.30 -6.89 -7.20
CA LYS A 158 5.24 -7.85 -7.82
C LYS A 158 6.27 -7.12 -8.69
N ILE A 159 6.89 -6.08 -8.13
CA ILE A 159 7.95 -5.28 -8.75
C ILE A 159 8.99 -4.91 -7.69
N CYS A 160 10.24 -4.70 -8.06
CA CYS A 160 11.22 -4.13 -7.13
C CYS A 160 11.06 -2.59 -7.05
N PHE A 161 11.62 -1.97 -6.02
CA PHE A 161 11.43 -0.54 -5.81
C PHE A 161 12.12 0.30 -6.91
N GLU A 162 13.28 -0.15 -7.37
CA GLU A 162 14.04 0.50 -8.45
C GLU A 162 13.26 0.49 -9.77
N ASP A 163 12.65 -0.64 -10.13
CA ASP A 163 11.84 -0.77 -11.34
C ASP A 163 10.55 0.06 -11.23
N LEU A 164 9.98 0.20 -10.02
CA LEU A 164 8.84 1.09 -9.78
C LEU A 164 9.22 2.56 -10.06
N VAL A 165 10.37 3.02 -9.56
CA VAL A 165 10.87 4.36 -9.83
C VAL A 165 11.12 4.55 -11.34
N ALA A 166 11.78 3.58 -11.98
CA ALA A 166 12.04 3.63 -13.42
C ALA A 166 10.76 3.69 -14.27
N ALA A 167 9.70 2.99 -13.84
CA ALA A 167 8.39 3.04 -14.50
C ALA A 167 7.76 4.44 -14.42
N PHE A 168 7.89 5.13 -13.29
CA PHE A 168 7.44 6.52 -13.15
C PHE A 168 8.32 7.51 -13.91
N GLU A 169 9.65 7.33 -13.95
CA GLU A 169 10.56 8.16 -14.75
C GLU A 169 10.26 8.04 -16.25
N THR A 170 9.91 6.85 -16.74
CA THR A 170 9.53 6.64 -18.15
C THR A 170 8.26 7.42 -18.53
N ASN A 171 7.37 7.64 -17.57
CA ASN A 171 6.12 8.40 -17.75
C ASN A 171 6.28 9.90 -17.41
N ARG A 172 7.48 10.36 -17.03
CA ARG A 172 7.77 11.77 -16.74
C ARG A 172 7.38 12.75 -17.86
N PRO A 173 7.49 12.42 -19.16
CA PRO A 173 7.05 13.30 -20.24
C PRO A 173 5.54 13.60 -20.23
N ASN A 174 4.73 12.79 -19.53
CA ASN A 174 3.28 12.98 -19.45
C ASN A 174 2.88 13.96 -18.33
N PHE A 175 3.83 14.41 -17.50
CA PHE A 175 3.56 15.39 -16.45
C PHE A 175 3.40 16.78 -17.11
N ALA A 176 2.30 17.47 -16.82
CA ALA A 176 1.96 18.76 -17.42
C ALA A 176 1.79 19.86 -16.36
#